data_AF-A0A1V5I066-F1
#
_entry.id   AF-A0A1V5I066-F1
#
_cell.length_a   1.000
_cell.length_b   1.000
_cell.length_c   1.000
_cell.angle_alpha   90.00
_cell.angle_beta   90.00
_cell.angle_gamma   90.00
#
_symmetry.space_group_name_H-M   'P 1'
#
loop_
_entity.id
_entity.type
_entity.pdbx_description
1 polymer ?
#
loop_
_entity_poly.entity_id
_entity_poly.type
_entity_poly.pdbx_seq_one_letter_code
_entity_poly.pdbx_strand_id
1 'polypeptide(L)'
;MFSKALFKQSIKANGWMWLIITIAECFMLSCVMTIAGSGNISNVKDAVEDTIVQREIDASLKKRSLYYYDLASSGLDDFDQYYVDDYPNEYQAAATYQAGFATWLASKPTQATGESDADYQKALATWQAAMPAPTSTVEKLYASNWNTWYQAMPQASSYASTDEYQAALAAWKAQEPTAAYAAAESSFYTATLQLKASTLAAAEKAGYADGSDESNEMLGAVMYALKPSSDFNDIYTNHNETVPADYDVTSLVKHIGAGDITAYLNSDERNTYRDDRSSNSSSIFLADNMNKPATIQKMLDALSKYGVTKEKYDSFGYTYAGVKDLAASTEVAFQARYDYELSEINKKKAAGDYPTEADYEKAIATMRSNLTSDLSQSLLASLPTEVASAIEDVGQMDLYSLIVGSVFFKIAGLLLPIIYTIMASNNLIASQVDSGSMAYVLSTGTKRKSVVFTQACFLALSLLAMFTCTLITSCICWSVVSVSNTGLNYGRLCLINLGAFLVLFAISGLNFFTSCYFDRTKNSMALGGGLSIFFLVATILGLFGSPVIPSVVRFDALNNFNYVSIITLFDVISITDGTTAFIWKDAILFAVGLLGYIVGSIRFTKKDLPL
;
A
#
# COMPACT_ATOMS: atom_id res chain seq x y z
N MET A 1 -7.32 62.00 -18.35
CA MET A 1 -8.37 61.04 -18.77
C MET A 1 -9.26 60.61 -17.61
N PHE A 2 -8.78 60.67 -16.36
CA PHE A 2 -9.57 60.33 -15.18
C PHE A 2 -10.36 61.55 -14.66
N SER A 3 -11.65 61.38 -14.36
CA SER A 3 -12.51 62.41 -13.75
C SER A 3 -12.89 62.02 -12.31
N LYS A 4 -12.38 62.74 -11.31
CA LYS A 4 -12.69 62.49 -9.90
C LYS A 4 -14.19 62.61 -9.60
N ALA A 5 -14.87 63.55 -10.24
CA ALA A 5 -16.30 63.76 -10.05
C ALA A 5 -17.13 62.57 -10.54
N LEU A 6 -16.84 62.07 -11.76
CA LEU A 6 -17.53 60.91 -12.32
C LEU A 6 -17.25 59.64 -11.52
N PHE A 7 -16.01 59.46 -11.06
CA PHE A 7 -15.66 58.32 -10.20
C PHE A 7 -16.45 58.33 -8.89
N LYS A 8 -16.56 59.48 -8.23
CA LYS A 8 -17.35 59.64 -6.99
C LYS A 8 -18.84 59.41 -7.25
N GLN A 9 -19.35 59.82 -8.41
CA GLN A 9 -20.73 59.54 -8.83
C GLN A 9 -20.96 58.03 -9.03
N SER A 10 -20.04 57.34 -9.70
CA SER A 10 -20.09 55.88 -9.88
C SER A 10 -20.08 55.12 -8.55
N ILE A 11 -19.26 55.57 -7.59
CA ILE A 11 -19.28 55.06 -6.20
C ILE A 11 -20.64 55.30 -5.56
N LYS A 12 -21.19 56.52 -5.65
CA LYS A 12 -22.48 56.82 -5.02
C LYS A 12 -23.63 55.99 -5.61
N ALA A 13 -23.59 55.74 -6.91
CA ALA A 13 -24.62 54.99 -7.62
C ALA A 13 -24.56 53.48 -7.36
N ASN A 14 -23.37 52.88 -7.28
CA ASN A 14 -23.19 51.42 -7.19
C ASN A 14 -22.61 50.93 -5.85
N GLY A 15 -22.23 51.83 -4.95
CA GLY A 15 -21.50 51.50 -3.72
C GLY A 15 -22.32 50.70 -2.71
N TRP A 16 -23.63 50.97 -2.59
CA TRP A 16 -24.52 50.19 -1.72
C TRP A 16 -24.69 48.75 -2.19
N MET A 17 -24.90 48.57 -3.50
CA MET A 17 -24.99 47.24 -4.11
C MET A 17 -23.67 46.48 -3.97
N TRP A 18 -22.53 47.15 -4.21
CA TRP A 18 -21.20 46.58 -4.00
C TRP A 18 -20.99 46.13 -2.55
N LEU A 19 -21.37 46.96 -1.57
CA LEU A 19 -21.20 46.64 -0.15
C LEU A 19 -22.03 45.42 0.26
N ILE A 20 -23.31 45.38 -0.11
CA ILE A 20 -24.21 44.26 0.22
C ILE A 20 -23.67 42.96 -0.37
N ILE A 21 -23.26 42.98 -1.63
CA ILE A 21 -22.74 41.78 -2.31
C ILE A 21 -21.41 41.35 -1.71
N THR A 22 -20.49 42.27 -1.43
CA THR A 22 -19.19 41.95 -0.81
C THR A 22 -19.37 41.34 0.58
N ILE A 23 -20.27 41.89 1.40
CA ILE A 23 -20.55 41.33 2.74
C ILE A 23 -21.18 39.94 2.62
N ALA A 24 -22.15 39.76 1.73
CA ALA A 24 -22.79 38.46 1.51
C ALA A 24 -21.77 37.41 1.03
N GLU A 25 -20.88 37.79 0.12
CA GLU A 25 -19.83 36.95 -0.43
C GLU A 25 -18.82 36.52 0.65
N CYS A 26 -18.31 37.48 1.43
CA CYS A 26 -17.44 37.21 2.58
C CYS A 26 -18.14 36.32 3.63
N PHE A 27 -19.42 36.54 3.89
CA PHE A 27 -20.19 35.72 4.83
C PHE A 27 -20.34 34.27 4.33
N MET A 28 -20.73 34.08 3.06
CA MET A 28 -20.85 32.74 2.47
C MET A 28 -19.50 32.02 2.46
N LEU A 29 -18.42 32.69 2.06
CA LEU A 29 -17.06 32.15 2.10
C LEU A 29 -16.69 31.70 3.52
N SER A 30 -16.97 32.53 4.52
CA SER A 30 -16.71 32.18 5.91
C SER A 30 -17.52 30.97 6.36
N CYS A 31 -18.80 30.88 6.02
CA CYS A 31 -19.62 29.70 6.36
C CYS A 31 -19.05 28.44 5.71
N VAL A 32 -18.76 28.46 4.42
CA VAL A 32 -18.27 27.29 3.69
C VAL A 32 -16.90 26.83 4.21
N MET A 33 -15.95 27.76 4.42
CA MET A 33 -14.63 27.42 4.93
C MET A 33 -14.69 26.86 6.36
N THR A 34 -15.54 27.41 7.23
CA THR A 34 -15.69 26.90 8.60
C THR A 34 -16.41 25.55 8.64
N ILE A 35 -17.44 25.34 7.81
CA ILE A 35 -18.16 24.05 7.74
C ILE A 35 -17.26 22.96 7.16
N ALA A 36 -16.64 23.21 6.01
CA ALA A 36 -15.71 22.27 5.38
C ALA A 36 -14.50 21.99 6.28
N GLY A 37 -14.08 23.00 7.05
CA GLY A 37 -12.97 22.97 7.97
C GLY A 37 -13.25 22.38 9.35
N SER A 38 -14.51 22.09 9.70
CA SER A 38 -14.94 21.65 11.03
C SER A 38 -14.41 20.27 11.45
N GLY A 39 -13.56 19.63 10.64
CA GLY A 39 -12.97 18.31 10.89
C GLY A 39 -13.89 17.15 10.53
N ASN A 40 -15.22 17.30 10.60
CA ASN A 40 -16.16 16.21 10.35
C ASN A 40 -15.97 15.53 8.97
N ILE A 41 -15.78 16.33 7.92
CA ILE A 41 -15.60 15.81 6.55
C ILE A 41 -14.21 15.18 6.38
N SER A 42 -13.17 15.80 6.94
CA SER A 42 -11.80 15.26 6.91
C SER A 42 -11.74 13.92 7.66
N ASN A 43 -12.27 13.87 8.89
CA ASN A 43 -12.24 12.66 9.72
C ASN A 43 -12.97 11.49 9.06
N VAL A 44 -14.09 11.73 8.37
CA VAL A 44 -14.80 10.68 7.63
C VAL A 44 -13.97 10.19 6.45
N LYS A 45 -13.36 11.10 5.69
CA LYS A 45 -12.45 10.75 4.59
C LYS A 45 -11.24 9.96 5.09
N ASP A 46 -10.60 10.45 6.16
CA ASP A 46 -9.42 9.84 6.76
C ASP A 46 -9.77 8.45 7.30
N ALA A 47 -10.94 8.27 7.93
CA ALA A 47 -11.40 6.95 8.38
C ALA A 47 -11.65 5.97 7.21
N VAL A 48 -12.18 6.45 6.09
CA VAL A 48 -12.37 5.63 4.88
C VAL A 48 -11.02 5.25 4.28
N GLU A 49 -10.11 6.21 4.12
CA GLU A 49 -8.74 5.98 3.65
C GLU A 49 -8.00 4.98 4.55
N ASP A 50 -8.06 5.15 5.87
CA ASP A 50 -7.41 4.28 6.85
C ASP A 50 -7.96 2.86 6.77
N THR A 51 -9.28 2.73 6.62
CA THR A 51 -9.91 1.41 6.45
C THR A 51 -9.44 0.74 5.16
N ILE A 52 -9.36 1.48 4.05
CA ILE A 52 -8.87 0.93 2.77
C ILE A 52 -7.42 0.48 2.94
N VAL A 53 -6.55 1.35 3.45
CA VAL A 53 -5.12 1.06 3.63
C VAL A 53 -4.91 -0.14 4.55
N GLN A 54 -5.54 -0.17 5.72
CA GLN A 54 -5.42 -1.30 6.65
C GLN A 54 -5.90 -2.60 6.00
N ARG A 55 -7.04 -2.59 5.29
CA ARG A 55 -7.57 -3.80 4.67
C ARG A 55 -6.71 -4.31 3.51
N GLU A 56 -6.06 -3.42 2.77
CA GLU A 56 -5.10 -3.80 1.74
C GLU A 56 -3.80 -4.38 2.34
N ILE A 57 -3.30 -3.79 3.44
CA ILE A 57 -2.14 -4.33 4.16
C ILE A 57 -2.49 -5.70 4.76
N ASP A 58 -3.64 -5.83 5.45
CA ASP A 58 -4.12 -7.09 6.01
C ASP A 58 -4.19 -8.17 4.94
N ALA A 59 -4.80 -7.88 3.79
CA ALA A 59 -4.93 -8.83 2.68
C ALA A 59 -3.56 -9.28 2.15
N SER A 60 -2.62 -8.34 2.00
CA SER A 60 -1.24 -8.63 1.59
C SER A 60 -0.52 -9.53 2.61
N LEU A 61 -0.61 -9.20 3.91
CA LEU A 61 -0.02 -9.99 4.99
C LEU A 61 -0.62 -11.40 5.07
N LYS A 62 -1.94 -11.53 4.96
CA LYS A 62 -2.64 -12.82 4.92
C LYS A 62 -2.19 -13.67 3.74
N LYS A 63 -2.08 -13.07 2.55
CA LYS A 63 -1.61 -13.78 1.35
C LYS A 63 -0.19 -14.30 1.53
N ARG A 64 0.69 -13.48 2.11
CA ARG A 64 2.08 -13.85 2.37
C ARG A 64 2.21 -14.90 3.47
N SER A 65 1.40 -14.83 4.53
CA SER A 65 1.30 -15.85 5.57
C SER A 65 0.90 -17.20 4.98
N LEU A 66 -0.20 -17.26 4.23
CA LEU A 66 -0.64 -18.49 3.57
C LEU A 66 0.40 -19.04 2.60
N TYR A 67 1.12 -18.16 1.88
CA TYR A 67 2.22 -18.58 1.01
C TYR A 67 3.40 -19.19 1.79
N TYR A 68 3.81 -18.59 2.90
CA TYR A 68 4.88 -19.14 3.75
C TYR A 68 4.47 -20.45 4.41
N TYR A 69 3.23 -20.55 4.89
CA TYR A 69 2.66 -21.78 5.41
C TYR A 69 2.65 -22.88 4.34
N ASP A 70 2.23 -22.57 3.11
CA ASP A 70 2.19 -23.51 1.99
C ASP A 70 3.59 -24.03 1.61
N LEU A 71 4.58 -23.13 1.55
CA LEU A 71 5.98 -23.48 1.34
C LEU A 71 6.50 -24.38 2.46
N ALA A 72 6.26 -24.02 3.71
CA ALA A 72 6.72 -24.79 4.86
C ALA A 72 6.07 -26.19 4.89
N SER A 73 4.75 -26.28 4.76
CA SER A 73 4.00 -27.56 4.80
C SER A 73 4.42 -28.48 3.66
N SER A 74 4.48 -27.97 2.42
CA SER A 74 4.93 -28.75 1.26
C SER A 74 6.42 -29.12 1.35
N GLY A 75 7.26 -28.21 1.85
CA GLY A 75 8.68 -28.47 2.03
C GLY A 75 8.97 -29.51 3.12
N LEU A 76 8.17 -29.56 4.18
CA LEU A 76 8.26 -30.62 5.19
C LEU A 76 7.77 -31.97 4.63
N ASP A 77 6.81 -31.97 3.71
CA ASP A 77 6.39 -33.19 3.00
C ASP A 77 7.49 -33.73 2.08
N ASP A 78 8.09 -32.86 1.28
CA ASP A 78 9.28 -33.17 0.46
C ASP A 78 10.42 -33.71 1.33
N PHE A 79 10.70 -33.07 2.47
CA PHE A 79 11.75 -33.50 3.39
C PHE A 79 11.51 -34.92 3.90
N ASP A 80 10.29 -35.22 4.33
CA ASP A 80 9.93 -36.56 4.80
C ASP A 80 10.18 -37.61 3.73
N GLN A 81 9.81 -37.31 2.48
CA GLN A 81 10.03 -38.21 1.36
C GLN A 81 11.53 -38.41 1.08
N TYR A 82 12.32 -37.34 1.01
CA TYR A 82 13.77 -37.42 0.83
C TYR A 82 14.45 -38.23 1.95
N TYR A 83 14.03 -38.02 3.20
CA TYR A 83 14.58 -38.73 4.36
C TYR A 83 14.26 -40.23 4.30
N VAL A 84 13.00 -40.57 4.00
CA VAL A 84 12.54 -41.97 3.92
C VAL A 84 13.21 -42.71 2.77
N ASP A 85 13.46 -42.05 1.65
CA ASP A 85 14.11 -42.66 0.48
C ASP A 85 15.61 -42.92 0.70
N ASP A 86 16.30 -42.05 1.46
CA ASP A 86 17.74 -42.15 1.71
C ASP A 86 18.07 -43.11 2.88
N TYR A 87 17.31 -43.06 3.97
CA TYR A 87 17.62 -43.76 5.23
C TYR A 87 17.90 -45.26 5.11
N PRO A 88 17.13 -46.06 4.35
CA PRO A 88 17.42 -47.50 4.22
C PRO A 88 18.80 -47.78 3.62
N ASN A 89 19.23 -46.98 2.64
CA ASN A 89 20.54 -47.17 1.99
C ASN A 89 21.67 -46.77 2.92
N GLU A 90 21.53 -45.62 3.59
CA GLU A 90 22.50 -45.12 4.57
C GLU A 90 22.62 -46.09 5.76
N TYR A 91 21.51 -46.68 6.22
CA TYR A 91 21.51 -47.70 7.27
C TYR A 91 22.29 -48.95 6.87
N GLN A 92 22.09 -49.46 5.66
CA GLN A 92 22.80 -50.64 5.18
C GLN A 92 24.31 -50.39 5.05
N ALA A 93 24.70 -49.21 4.55
CA ALA A 93 26.10 -48.81 4.49
C ALA A 93 26.73 -48.70 5.89
N ALA A 94 26.04 -48.03 6.82
CA ALA A 94 26.47 -47.91 8.22
C ALA A 94 26.60 -49.27 8.92
N ALA A 95 25.62 -50.15 8.73
CA ALA A 95 25.60 -51.48 9.35
C ALA A 95 26.73 -52.37 8.82
N THR A 96 26.99 -52.31 7.51
CA THR A 96 28.10 -53.03 6.87
C THR A 96 29.44 -52.55 7.41
N TYR A 97 29.64 -51.23 7.51
CA TYR A 97 30.84 -50.65 8.08
C TYR A 97 31.01 -50.99 9.56
N GLN A 98 29.94 -50.87 10.37
CA GLN A 98 29.94 -51.25 11.78
C GLN A 98 30.34 -52.72 11.97
N ALA A 99 29.81 -53.64 11.16
CA ALA A 99 30.16 -55.06 11.23
C ALA A 99 31.63 -55.32 10.87
N GLY A 100 32.13 -54.68 9.82
CA GLY A 100 33.56 -54.74 9.44
C GLY A 100 34.46 -54.16 10.53
N PHE A 101 34.07 -53.02 11.11
CA PHE A 101 34.78 -52.35 12.18
C PHE A 101 34.81 -53.17 13.47
N ALA A 102 33.70 -53.78 13.85
CA ALA A 102 33.62 -54.69 15.01
C ALA A 102 34.52 -55.92 14.81
N THR A 103 34.56 -56.47 13.59
CA THR A 103 35.46 -57.59 13.24
C THR A 103 36.92 -57.18 13.37
N TRP A 104 37.28 -56.00 12.86
CA TRP A 104 38.63 -55.44 13.01
C TRP A 104 38.99 -55.23 14.48
N LEU A 105 38.10 -54.65 15.29
CA LEU A 105 38.32 -54.41 16.71
C LEU A 105 38.53 -55.72 17.50
N ALA A 106 37.74 -56.75 17.19
CA ALA A 106 37.87 -58.07 17.81
C ALA A 106 39.18 -58.78 17.44
N SER A 107 39.78 -58.44 16.28
CA SER A 107 41.06 -59.00 15.82
C SER A 107 42.31 -58.35 16.44
N LYS A 108 42.13 -57.42 17.40
CA LYS A 108 43.25 -56.72 18.05
C LYS A 108 44.18 -57.72 18.76
N PRO A 109 45.48 -57.77 18.40
CA PRO A 109 46.42 -58.72 18.99
C PRO A 109 46.64 -58.43 20.48
N THR A 110 46.80 -59.49 21.28
CA THR A 110 47.26 -59.44 22.67
C THR A 110 48.67 -60.00 22.76
N GLN A 111 49.52 -59.41 23.60
CA GLN A 111 50.91 -59.88 23.73
C GLN A 111 50.92 -61.26 24.39
N ALA A 112 51.39 -62.28 23.67
CA ALA A 112 51.44 -63.63 24.20
C ALA A 112 52.58 -63.78 25.22
N THR A 113 52.40 -64.65 26.22
CA THR A 113 53.42 -64.91 27.24
C THR A 113 54.68 -65.51 26.60
N GLY A 114 55.75 -64.72 26.49
CA GLY A 114 57.02 -65.11 25.85
C GLY A 114 57.25 -64.56 24.43
N GLU A 115 56.32 -63.77 23.88
CA GLU A 115 56.48 -63.06 22.60
C GLU A 115 57.42 -61.85 22.73
N SER A 116 58.26 -61.61 21.72
CA SER A 116 59.15 -60.45 21.70
C SER A 116 58.36 -59.16 21.45
N ASP A 117 58.75 -58.05 22.10
CA ASP A 117 58.11 -56.75 21.88
C ASP A 117 58.12 -56.34 20.39
N ALA A 118 59.15 -56.73 19.64
CA ALA A 118 59.26 -56.44 18.22
C ALA A 118 58.19 -57.16 17.37
N ASP A 119 57.88 -58.42 17.70
CA ASP A 119 56.87 -59.21 16.99
C ASP A 119 55.45 -58.72 17.32
N TYR A 120 55.21 -58.38 18.59
CA TYR A 120 53.96 -57.79 19.03
C TYR A 120 53.70 -56.42 18.37
N GLN A 121 54.71 -55.55 18.29
CA GLN A 121 54.59 -54.25 17.61
C GLN A 121 54.35 -54.42 16.09
N LYS A 122 54.93 -55.44 15.46
CA LYS A 122 54.67 -55.75 14.05
C LYS A 122 53.23 -56.26 13.82
N ALA A 123 52.72 -57.09 14.72
CA ALA A 123 51.33 -57.54 14.71
C ALA A 123 50.36 -56.36 14.91
N LEU A 124 50.67 -55.45 15.84
CA LEU A 124 49.90 -54.21 16.05
C LEU A 124 49.90 -53.30 14.81
N ALA A 125 51.05 -53.09 14.18
CA ALA A 125 51.14 -52.27 12.96
C ALA A 125 50.32 -52.87 11.79
N THR A 126 50.31 -54.20 11.66
CA THR A 126 49.51 -54.91 10.65
C THR A 126 48.01 -54.78 10.93
N TRP A 127 47.61 -54.92 12.20
CA TRP A 127 46.22 -54.71 12.63
C TRP A 127 45.77 -53.26 12.38
N GLN A 128 46.59 -52.28 12.73
CA GLN A 128 46.29 -50.85 12.47
C GLN A 128 46.12 -50.57 10.97
N ALA A 129 46.96 -51.15 10.12
CA ALA A 129 46.85 -51.00 8.67
C ALA A 129 45.60 -51.67 8.07
N ALA A 130 44.99 -52.63 8.77
CA ALA A 130 43.78 -53.33 8.35
C ALA A 130 42.48 -52.64 8.81
N MET A 131 42.56 -51.46 9.43
CA MET A 131 41.39 -50.69 9.85
C MET A 131 40.51 -50.33 8.63
N PRO A 132 39.19 -50.61 8.66
CA PRO A 132 38.28 -50.20 7.61
C PRO A 132 38.33 -48.68 7.42
N ALA A 133 38.59 -48.22 6.20
CA ALA A 133 38.60 -46.79 5.87
C ALA A 133 37.18 -46.33 5.52
N PRO A 134 36.65 -45.27 6.15
CA PRO A 134 35.33 -44.76 5.83
C PRO A 134 35.34 -43.99 4.50
N THR A 135 34.49 -44.41 3.56
CA THR A 135 34.39 -43.88 2.19
C THR A 135 33.17 -42.98 2.01
N SER A 136 32.00 -43.39 2.52
CA SER A 136 30.75 -42.62 2.43
C SER A 136 30.59 -41.61 3.57
N THR A 137 29.61 -40.72 3.46
CA THR A 137 29.29 -39.73 4.52
C THR A 137 28.89 -40.43 5.82
N VAL A 138 28.00 -41.42 5.76
CA VAL A 138 27.57 -42.18 6.94
C VAL A 138 28.68 -43.00 7.59
N GLU A 139 29.61 -43.57 6.80
CA GLU A 139 30.76 -44.28 7.34
C GLU A 139 31.68 -43.34 8.12
N LYS A 140 31.90 -42.12 7.61
CA LYS A 140 32.68 -41.08 8.29
C LYS A 140 32.00 -40.61 9.56
N LEU A 141 30.68 -40.42 9.54
CA LEU A 141 29.88 -40.07 10.72
C LEU A 141 29.97 -41.17 11.78
N TYR A 142 29.77 -42.43 11.40
CA TYR A 142 29.90 -43.55 12.33
C TYR A 142 31.30 -43.61 12.97
N ALA A 143 32.36 -43.51 12.15
CA ALA A 143 33.74 -43.52 12.64
C ALA A 143 34.03 -42.35 13.59
N SER A 144 33.51 -41.15 13.28
CA SER A 144 33.64 -39.96 14.13
C SER A 144 32.90 -40.14 15.46
N ASN A 145 31.65 -40.60 15.41
CA ASN A 145 30.82 -40.84 16.59
C ASN A 145 31.45 -41.91 17.49
N TRP A 146 31.97 -42.99 16.91
CA TRP A 146 32.71 -44.03 17.63
C TRP A 146 33.98 -43.49 18.29
N ASN A 147 34.77 -42.69 17.58
CA ASN A 147 35.99 -42.11 18.14
C ASN A 147 35.68 -41.16 19.31
N THR A 148 34.65 -40.32 19.19
CA THR A 148 34.19 -39.44 20.27
C THR A 148 33.75 -40.25 21.49
N TRP A 149 32.93 -41.28 21.28
CA TRP A 149 32.51 -42.19 22.34
C TRP A 149 33.70 -42.90 23.00
N TYR A 150 34.65 -43.41 22.22
CA TYR A 150 35.84 -44.08 22.74
C TYR A 150 36.73 -43.16 23.58
N GLN A 151 36.91 -41.91 23.15
CA GLN A 151 37.66 -40.90 23.92
C GLN A 151 36.96 -40.51 25.23
N ALA A 152 35.62 -40.64 25.29
CA ALA A 152 34.83 -40.42 26.49
C ALA A 152 34.83 -41.61 27.47
N MET A 153 35.61 -42.67 27.21
CA MET A 153 35.68 -43.84 28.08
C MET A 153 36.10 -43.44 29.52
N PRO A 154 35.29 -43.77 30.55
CA PRO A 154 35.61 -43.52 31.96
C PRO A 154 36.96 -44.12 32.37
N GLN A 155 37.78 -43.35 33.07
CA GLN A 155 39.05 -43.82 33.62
C GLN A 155 38.86 -44.24 35.08
N ALA A 156 39.35 -45.42 35.47
CA ALA A 156 39.20 -45.93 36.84
C ALA A 156 39.77 -44.98 37.92
N SER A 157 40.79 -44.20 37.57
CA SER A 157 41.40 -43.19 38.45
C SER A 157 40.49 -41.98 38.74
N SER A 158 39.39 -41.81 38.01
CA SER A 158 38.49 -40.66 38.13
C SER A 158 37.30 -40.90 39.07
N TYR A 159 37.21 -42.07 39.71
CA TYR A 159 36.07 -42.46 40.55
C TYR A 159 36.53 -42.88 41.96
N ALA A 160 35.70 -42.61 42.97
CA ALA A 160 36.05 -42.84 44.37
C ALA A 160 35.87 -44.29 44.81
N SER A 161 35.07 -45.08 44.07
CA SER A 161 34.84 -46.50 44.34
C SER A 161 34.76 -47.33 43.06
N THR A 162 35.02 -48.63 43.20
CA THR A 162 34.87 -49.61 42.12
C THR A 162 33.43 -49.66 41.61
N ASP A 163 32.43 -49.50 42.49
CA ASP A 163 31.01 -49.57 42.13
C ASP A 163 30.59 -48.35 41.29
N GLU A 164 31.05 -47.14 41.64
CA GLU A 164 30.83 -45.93 40.84
C GLU A 164 31.48 -46.02 39.46
N TYR A 165 32.69 -46.56 39.38
CA TYR A 165 33.38 -46.78 38.11
C TYR A 165 32.63 -47.79 37.23
N GLN A 166 32.13 -48.90 37.79
CA GLN A 166 31.37 -49.89 37.04
C GLN A 166 30.01 -49.34 36.56
N ALA A 167 29.34 -48.51 37.36
CA ALA A 167 28.11 -47.83 36.94
C ALA A 167 28.36 -46.84 35.79
N ALA A 168 29.43 -46.03 35.88
CA ALA A 168 29.83 -45.11 34.82
C ALA A 168 30.24 -45.85 33.53
N LEU A 169 30.95 -46.97 33.65
CA LEU A 169 31.35 -47.80 32.51
C LEU A 169 30.14 -48.46 31.84
N ALA A 170 29.15 -48.91 32.61
CA ALA A 170 27.89 -49.45 32.09
C ALA A 170 27.08 -48.38 31.36
N ALA A 171 26.99 -47.16 31.92
CA ALA A 171 26.32 -46.03 31.28
C ALA A 171 27.02 -45.59 29.98
N TRP A 172 28.35 -45.54 29.97
CA TRP A 172 29.15 -45.27 28.78
C TRP A 172 28.92 -46.34 27.70
N LYS A 173 28.96 -47.64 28.06
CA LYS A 173 28.68 -48.73 27.11
C LYS A 173 27.28 -48.67 26.53
N ALA A 174 26.28 -48.23 27.30
CA ALA A 174 24.91 -48.08 26.81
C ALA A 174 24.78 -46.99 25.72
N GLN A 175 25.76 -46.08 25.61
CA GLN A 175 25.83 -45.01 24.61
C GLN A 175 26.69 -45.39 23.39
N GLU A 176 26.99 -46.68 23.19
CA GLU A 176 27.78 -47.13 22.03
C GLU A 176 27.10 -46.68 20.71
N PRO A 177 27.83 -45.98 19.82
CA PRO A 177 27.28 -45.51 18.57
C PRO A 177 26.77 -46.66 17.70
N THR A 178 25.56 -46.49 17.19
CA THR A 178 24.88 -47.48 16.35
C THR A 178 24.84 -47.03 14.90
N ALA A 179 24.78 -47.99 13.97
CA ALA A 179 24.52 -47.74 12.56
C ALA A 179 23.22 -46.94 12.34
N ALA A 180 22.19 -47.17 13.15
CA ALA A 180 20.92 -46.43 13.10
C ALA A 180 21.12 -44.93 13.38
N TYR A 181 21.90 -44.58 14.40
CA TYR A 181 22.17 -43.19 14.73
C TYR A 181 22.95 -42.48 13.62
N ALA A 182 24.03 -43.09 13.13
CA ALA A 182 24.82 -42.51 12.03
C ALA A 182 24.00 -42.36 10.75
N ALA A 183 23.16 -43.34 10.42
CA ALA A 183 22.27 -43.28 9.26
C ALA A 183 21.23 -42.17 9.40
N ALA A 184 20.63 -41.99 10.58
CA ALA A 184 19.67 -40.91 10.84
C ALA A 184 20.31 -39.52 10.67
N GLU A 185 21.51 -39.30 11.21
CA GLU A 185 22.25 -38.03 11.03
C GLU A 185 22.60 -37.78 9.55
N SER A 186 23.09 -38.80 8.85
CA SER A 186 23.47 -38.70 7.43
C SER A 186 22.26 -38.39 6.55
N SER A 187 21.16 -39.12 6.75
CA SER A 187 19.93 -38.96 5.97
C SER A 187 19.29 -37.60 6.22
N PHE A 188 19.32 -37.11 7.47
CA PHE A 188 18.84 -35.77 7.80
C PHE A 188 19.65 -34.69 7.05
N TYR A 189 20.98 -34.83 7.04
CA TYR A 189 21.86 -33.90 6.31
C TYR A 189 21.59 -33.91 4.81
N THR A 190 21.53 -35.11 4.20
CA THR A 190 21.25 -35.28 2.76
C THR A 190 19.87 -34.73 2.39
N ALA A 191 18.82 -35.09 3.13
CA ALA A 191 17.46 -34.60 2.89
C ALA A 191 17.37 -33.07 3.03
N THR A 192 18.07 -32.47 3.99
CA THR A 192 18.15 -31.00 4.12
C THR A 192 18.79 -30.35 2.90
N LEU A 193 19.85 -30.94 2.35
CA LEU A 193 20.50 -30.43 1.13
C LEU A 193 19.59 -30.56 -0.10
N GLN A 194 18.86 -31.68 -0.23
CA GLN A 194 17.90 -31.88 -1.31
C GLN A 194 16.74 -30.88 -1.21
N LEU A 195 16.21 -30.66 -0.01
CA LEU A 195 15.18 -29.67 0.25
C LEU A 195 15.65 -28.24 -0.09
N LYS A 196 16.89 -27.89 0.27
CA LYS A 196 17.47 -26.60 -0.09
C LYS A 196 17.55 -26.45 -1.62
N ALA A 197 18.00 -27.48 -2.32
CA ALA A 197 18.09 -27.47 -3.78
C ALA A 197 16.71 -27.36 -4.44
N SER A 198 15.71 -28.10 -3.95
CA SER A 198 14.34 -28.05 -4.50
C SER A 198 13.69 -26.67 -4.28
N THR A 199 13.90 -26.08 -3.11
CA THR A 199 13.37 -24.74 -2.78
C THR A 199 14.00 -23.66 -3.66
N LEU A 200 15.31 -23.71 -3.90
CA LEU A 200 16.00 -22.77 -4.81
C LEU A 200 15.52 -22.95 -6.26
N ALA A 201 15.33 -24.20 -6.72
CA ALA A 201 14.77 -24.46 -8.04
C ALA A 201 13.33 -23.92 -8.19
N ALA A 202 12.52 -23.98 -7.12
CA ALA A 202 11.20 -23.39 -7.09
C ALA A 202 11.24 -21.85 -7.17
N ALA A 203 12.20 -21.21 -6.50
CA ALA A 203 12.42 -19.76 -6.58
C ALA A 203 12.84 -19.32 -7.99
N GLU A 204 13.75 -20.05 -8.63
CA GLU A 204 14.15 -19.80 -10.03
C GLU A 204 12.97 -19.94 -11.00
N LYS A 205 12.12 -20.95 -10.81
CA LYS A 205 10.90 -21.15 -11.60
C LYS A 205 9.88 -20.03 -11.41
N ALA A 206 9.84 -19.41 -10.23
CA ALA A 206 9.03 -18.22 -9.95
C ALA A 206 9.65 -16.92 -10.53
N GLY A 207 10.85 -16.99 -11.09
CA GLY A 207 11.55 -15.86 -11.72
C GLY A 207 12.42 -15.05 -10.75
N TYR A 208 12.69 -15.56 -9.55
CA TYR A 208 13.58 -14.91 -8.58
C TYR A 208 15.04 -15.27 -8.87
N ALA A 209 15.94 -14.29 -8.70
CA ALA A 209 17.37 -14.50 -8.86
C ALA A 209 17.94 -15.19 -7.61
N ASP A 210 18.98 -16.01 -7.81
CA ASP A 210 19.71 -16.63 -6.69
C ASP A 210 20.26 -15.55 -5.74
N GLY A 211 20.01 -15.74 -4.45
CA GLY A 211 20.37 -14.80 -3.40
C GLY A 211 19.52 -13.52 -3.32
N SER A 212 18.41 -13.40 -4.06
CA SER A 212 17.47 -12.28 -3.89
C SER A 212 16.76 -12.33 -2.52
N ASP A 213 16.18 -11.19 -2.10
CA ASP A 213 15.37 -11.12 -0.88
C ASP A 213 14.26 -12.19 -0.91
N GLU A 214 13.56 -12.34 -2.04
CA GLU A 214 12.47 -13.29 -2.23
C GLU A 214 12.94 -14.74 -2.21
N SER A 215 14.06 -15.06 -2.88
CA SER A 215 14.64 -16.42 -2.86
C SER A 215 15.08 -16.82 -1.45
N ASN A 216 15.67 -15.89 -0.70
CA ASN A 216 16.09 -16.11 0.68
C ASN A 216 14.90 -16.24 1.62
N GLU A 217 13.81 -15.51 1.38
CA GLU A 217 12.56 -15.63 2.13
C GLU A 217 11.87 -16.98 1.91
N MET A 218 11.81 -17.46 0.66
CA MET A 218 11.28 -18.80 0.36
C MET A 218 12.09 -19.88 1.08
N LEU A 219 13.43 -19.80 0.98
CA LEU A 219 14.32 -20.73 1.66
C LEU A 219 14.15 -20.64 3.19
N GLY A 220 14.05 -19.42 3.72
CA GLY A 220 13.84 -19.17 5.15
C GLY A 220 12.53 -19.78 5.65
N ALA A 221 11.42 -19.61 4.92
CA ALA A 221 10.11 -20.15 5.31
C ALA A 221 10.14 -21.68 5.49
N VAL A 222 10.85 -22.40 4.62
CA VAL A 222 10.96 -23.87 4.68
C VAL A 222 11.98 -24.32 5.73
N MET A 223 13.19 -23.76 5.70
CA MET A 223 14.29 -24.21 6.56
C MET A 223 14.00 -23.92 8.04
N TYR A 224 13.33 -22.80 8.33
CA TYR A 224 12.91 -22.43 9.68
C TYR A 224 11.91 -23.42 10.27
N ALA A 225 11.02 -23.97 9.43
CA ALA A 225 10.07 -25.02 9.84
C ALA A 225 10.79 -26.35 10.15
N LEU A 226 11.76 -26.74 9.32
CA LEU A 226 12.50 -27.99 9.47
C LEU A 226 13.36 -27.97 10.73
N LYS A 227 14.31 -27.04 10.80
CA LYS A 227 15.20 -26.91 11.94
C LYS A 227 15.58 -25.45 12.10
N PRO A 228 15.27 -24.82 13.25
CA PRO A 228 16.00 -23.64 13.66
C PRO A 228 17.44 -24.09 13.89
N SER A 229 18.30 -23.96 12.89
CA SER A 229 19.74 -24.14 13.13
C SER A 229 20.19 -23.08 14.13
N SER A 230 21.39 -23.22 14.68
CA SER A 230 22.03 -22.16 15.48
C SER A 230 21.97 -20.78 14.81
N ASP A 231 21.86 -20.75 13.47
CA ASP A 231 21.83 -19.53 12.66
C ASP A 231 20.44 -18.86 12.63
N PHE A 232 19.36 -19.56 13.03
CA PHE A 232 17.99 -19.04 13.06
C PHE A 232 17.38 -18.95 14.46
N ASN A 233 18.08 -19.44 15.49
CA ASN A 233 17.65 -19.32 16.89
C ASN A 233 17.45 -17.87 17.32
N ASP A 234 18.21 -16.94 16.72
CA ASP A 234 18.13 -15.52 17.01
C ASP A 234 16.72 -14.97 16.84
N ILE A 235 15.94 -15.41 15.85
CA ILE A 235 14.57 -14.95 15.63
C ILE A 235 13.67 -15.33 16.82
N TYR A 236 13.77 -16.58 17.29
CA TYR A 236 13.01 -17.02 18.47
C TYR A 236 13.47 -16.29 19.74
N THR A 237 14.78 -16.18 19.97
CA THR A 237 15.30 -15.55 21.19
C THR A 237 15.07 -14.04 21.24
N ASN A 238 15.13 -13.35 20.09
CA ASN A 238 14.94 -11.90 20.02
C ASN A 238 13.50 -11.47 20.36
N HIS A 239 12.52 -12.34 20.15
CA HIS A 239 11.10 -12.08 20.43
C HIS A 239 10.56 -12.88 21.62
N ASN A 240 11.43 -13.46 22.45
CA ASN A 240 11.07 -14.29 23.62
C ASN A 240 10.15 -15.49 23.29
N GLU A 241 10.27 -16.03 22.08
CA GLU A 241 9.54 -17.21 21.65
C GLU A 241 10.17 -18.50 22.17
N THR A 242 9.37 -19.56 22.27
CA THR A 242 9.88 -20.89 22.62
C THR A 242 10.49 -21.54 21.38
N VAL A 243 11.77 -21.89 21.44
CA VAL A 243 12.44 -22.64 20.36
C VAL A 243 11.77 -24.02 20.25
N PRO A 244 11.27 -24.41 19.06
CA PRO A 244 10.68 -25.72 18.84
C PRO A 244 11.69 -26.84 19.10
N ALA A 245 11.20 -28.02 19.48
CA ALA A 245 12.02 -29.23 19.52
C ALA A 245 12.55 -29.58 18.12
N ASP A 246 13.62 -30.38 18.06
CA ASP A 246 14.13 -30.90 16.78
C ASP A 246 13.03 -31.60 15.96
N TYR A 247 13.21 -31.64 14.64
CA TYR A 247 12.26 -32.29 13.75
C TYR A 247 12.16 -33.78 14.04
N ASP A 248 10.94 -34.32 14.10
CA ASP A 248 10.70 -35.71 14.46
C ASP A 248 10.98 -36.62 13.28
N VAL A 249 12.22 -37.06 13.18
CA VAL A 249 12.66 -38.15 12.31
C VAL A 249 12.63 -39.51 13.02
N THR A 250 12.42 -39.53 14.33
CA THR A 250 12.40 -40.79 15.12
C THR A 250 11.17 -41.61 14.75
N SER A 251 10.02 -40.96 14.59
CA SER A 251 8.81 -41.63 14.13
C SER A 251 8.95 -42.16 12.70
N LEU A 252 9.61 -41.42 11.79
CA LEU A 252 9.91 -41.92 10.44
C LEU A 252 10.73 -43.20 10.49
N VAL A 253 11.83 -43.21 11.24
CA VAL A 253 12.70 -44.40 11.38
C VAL A 253 11.94 -45.60 11.97
N LYS A 254 11.07 -45.35 12.95
CA LYS A 254 10.23 -46.40 13.56
C LYS A 254 9.29 -47.04 12.53
N HIS A 255 8.61 -46.24 11.71
CA HIS A 255 7.68 -46.73 10.69
C HIS A 255 8.39 -47.34 9.46
N ILE A 256 9.61 -46.90 9.14
CA ILE A 256 10.47 -47.62 8.19
C ILE A 256 10.76 -49.04 8.70
N GLY A 257 11.12 -49.18 9.98
CA GLY A 257 11.38 -50.49 10.59
C GLY A 257 10.15 -51.39 10.69
N ALA A 258 8.96 -50.81 10.84
CA ALA A 258 7.69 -51.53 10.87
C ALA A 258 7.15 -51.91 9.47
N GLY A 259 7.68 -51.29 8.41
CA GLY A 259 7.28 -51.56 7.02
C GLY A 259 5.96 -50.89 6.60
N ASP A 260 5.49 -49.90 7.35
CA ASP A 260 4.22 -49.17 7.12
C ASP A 260 4.42 -47.69 6.78
N ILE A 261 5.65 -47.28 6.42
CA ILE A 261 6.03 -45.87 6.21
C ILE A 261 5.14 -45.12 5.22
N THR A 262 4.74 -45.72 4.10
CA THR A 262 3.86 -45.08 3.11
C THR A 262 2.49 -44.72 3.71
N ALA A 263 1.96 -45.56 4.60
CA ALA A 263 0.71 -45.27 5.29
C ALA A 263 0.90 -44.19 6.36
N TYR A 264 2.04 -44.20 7.07
CA TYR A 264 2.37 -43.18 8.07
C TYR A 264 2.57 -41.79 7.47
N LEU A 265 3.25 -41.67 6.33
CA LEU A 265 3.44 -40.38 5.64
C LEU A 265 2.12 -39.71 5.27
N ASN A 266 1.09 -40.50 4.96
CA ASN A 266 -0.25 -40.02 4.60
C ASN A 266 -1.23 -40.02 5.79
N SER A 267 -0.75 -40.27 7.01
CA SER A 267 -1.61 -40.35 8.19
C SER A 267 -1.96 -38.97 8.73
N ASP A 268 -3.13 -38.87 9.38
CA ASP A 268 -3.55 -37.65 10.08
C ASP A 268 -2.50 -37.22 11.12
N GLU A 269 -1.87 -38.17 11.82
CA GLU A 269 -0.83 -37.89 12.81
C GLU A 269 0.36 -37.13 12.20
N ARG A 270 0.89 -37.60 11.07
CA ARG A 270 2.06 -36.95 10.43
C ARG A 270 1.68 -35.64 9.76
N ASN A 271 0.50 -35.58 9.13
CA ASN A 271 0.00 -34.36 8.51
C ASN A 271 -0.23 -33.25 9.54
N THR A 272 -0.93 -33.54 10.64
CA THR A 272 -1.13 -32.57 11.74
C THR A 272 0.20 -32.11 12.33
N TYR A 273 1.16 -33.01 12.53
CA TYR A 273 2.50 -32.63 13.00
C TYR A 273 3.19 -31.60 12.07
N ARG A 274 3.15 -31.84 10.76
CA ARG A 274 3.73 -30.91 9.76
C ARG A 274 2.97 -29.60 9.71
N ASP A 275 1.64 -29.64 9.80
CA ASP A 275 0.79 -28.46 9.73
C ASP A 275 0.94 -27.55 10.95
N ASP A 276 0.95 -28.11 12.17
CA ASP A 276 1.19 -27.37 13.41
C ASP A 276 2.59 -26.72 13.39
N ARG A 277 3.59 -27.47 12.93
CA ARG A 277 4.97 -26.98 12.85
C ARG A 277 5.11 -25.88 11.81
N SER A 278 4.50 -26.06 10.64
CA SER A 278 4.49 -25.08 9.55
C SER A 278 3.83 -23.78 10.01
N SER A 279 2.61 -23.85 10.56
CA SER A 279 1.85 -22.69 11.06
C SER A 279 2.59 -21.90 12.14
N ASN A 280 3.17 -22.60 13.14
CA ASN A 280 3.96 -21.92 14.17
C ASN A 280 5.21 -21.23 13.58
N SER A 281 5.90 -21.88 12.64
CA SER A 281 7.11 -21.33 12.04
C SER A 281 6.85 -20.18 11.06
N SER A 282 5.83 -20.29 10.20
CA SER A 282 5.50 -19.29 9.16
C SER A 282 4.98 -18.00 9.77
N SER A 283 4.13 -18.09 10.79
CA SER A 283 3.59 -16.91 11.50
C SER A 283 4.69 -16.10 12.20
N ILE A 284 5.63 -16.77 12.88
CA ILE A 284 6.80 -16.14 13.50
C ILE A 284 7.74 -15.53 12.44
N PHE A 285 8.03 -16.29 11.38
CA PHE A 285 8.92 -15.85 10.31
C PHE A 285 8.37 -14.63 9.57
N LEU A 286 7.06 -14.59 9.30
CA LEU A 286 6.42 -13.42 8.71
C LEU A 286 6.50 -12.21 9.64
N ALA A 287 6.17 -12.39 10.92
CA ALA A 287 6.19 -11.31 11.90
C ALA A 287 7.58 -10.69 12.05
N ASP A 288 8.64 -11.50 12.11
CA ASP A 288 10.01 -11.00 12.15
C ASP A 288 10.36 -10.22 10.88
N ASN A 289 10.08 -10.79 9.70
CA ASN A 289 10.38 -10.14 8.43
C ASN A 289 9.65 -8.80 8.25
N MET A 290 8.40 -8.69 8.70
CA MET A 290 7.60 -7.48 8.55
C MET A 290 8.01 -6.37 9.51
N ASN A 291 8.60 -6.75 10.65
CA ASN A 291 9.07 -5.81 11.66
C ASN A 291 10.56 -5.43 11.51
N LYS A 292 11.25 -5.92 10.46
CA LYS A 292 12.59 -5.43 10.09
C LYS A 292 12.53 -3.95 9.69
N PRO A 293 13.48 -3.09 10.15
CA PRO A 293 13.48 -1.66 9.82
C PRO A 293 13.46 -1.36 8.31
N ALA A 294 14.16 -2.17 7.51
CA ALA A 294 14.17 -2.04 6.05
C ALA A 294 12.80 -2.31 5.42
N THR A 295 12.07 -3.31 5.92
CA THR A 295 10.72 -3.65 5.45
C THR A 295 9.72 -2.56 5.80
N ILE A 296 9.77 -2.05 7.05
CA ILE A 296 8.92 -0.93 7.48
C ILE A 296 9.17 0.28 6.60
N GLN A 297 10.43 0.59 6.26
CA GLN A 297 10.74 1.72 5.37
C GLN A 297 10.17 1.50 3.96
N LYS A 298 10.32 0.31 3.37
CA LYS A 298 9.71 -0.03 2.07
C LYS A 298 8.18 0.16 2.11
N MET A 299 7.52 -0.24 3.19
CA MET A 299 6.07 -0.04 3.39
C MET A 299 5.71 1.44 3.50
N LEU A 300 6.44 2.22 4.30
CA LEU A 300 6.21 3.66 4.43
C LEU A 300 6.41 4.40 3.11
N ASP A 301 7.43 4.04 2.33
CA ASP A 301 7.69 4.62 1.02
C ASP A 301 6.53 4.32 0.05
N ALA A 302 6.01 3.09 0.04
CA ALA A 302 4.88 2.68 -0.78
C ALA A 302 3.55 3.35 -0.36
N LEU A 303 3.38 3.60 0.94
CA LEU A 303 2.18 4.19 1.52
C LEU A 303 2.23 5.73 1.62
N SER A 304 3.40 6.34 1.38
CA SER A 304 3.59 7.80 1.42
C SER A 304 2.65 8.55 0.47
N LYS A 305 2.33 7.95 -0.68
CA LYS A 305 1.38 8.49 -1.67
C LYS A 305 -0.06 8.56 -1.15
N TYR A 306 -0.39 7.79 -0.11
CA TYR A 306 -1.67 7.81 0.61
C TYR A 306 -1.58 8.59 1.94
N GLY A 307 -0.57 9.45 2.10
CA GLY A 307 -0.42 10.29 3.29
C GLY A 307 -0.16 9.52 4.59
N VAL A 308 0.27 8.26 4.52
CA VAL A 308 0.58 7.46 5.71
C VAL A 308 1.95 7.86 6.24
N THR A 309 1.96 8.54 7.39
CA THR A 309 3.20 8.82 8.13
C THR A 309 3.59 7.63 9.00
N LYS A 310 4.80 7.66 9.57
CA LYS A 310 5.25 6.62 10.50
C LYS A 310 4.34 6.51 11.71
N GLU A 311 3.94 7.62 12.30
CA GLU A 311 3.03 7.66 13.44
C GLU A 311 1.67 7.04 13.10
N LYS A 312 1.19 7.29 11.88
CA LYS A 312 -0.07 6.73 11.38
C LYS A 312 0.04 5.23 11.17
N TYR A 313 1.13 4.78 10.55
CA TYR A 313 1.43 3.35 10.37
C TYR A 313 1.53 2.61 11.71
N ASP A 314 2.23 3.18 12.69
CA ASP A 314 2.36 2.60 14.02
C ASP A 314 0.99 2.49 14.72
N SER A 315 0.06 3.39 14.43
CA SER A 315 -1.32 3.34 14.97
C SER A 315 -2.15 2.18 14.41
N PHE A 316 -1.78 1.62 13.26
CA PHE A 316 -2.47 0.47 12.66
C PHE A 316 -2.17 -0.85 13.39
N GLY A 317 -1.15 -0.90 14.25
CA GLY A 317 -0.91 -2.05 15.13
C GLY A 317 -0.14 -3.21 14.49
N TYR A 318 0.54 -3.00 13.35
CA TYR A 318 1.43 -3.98 12.70
C TYR A 318 2.76 -4.20 13.45
N THR A 319 2.64 -4.42 14.76
CA THR A 319 3.72 -4.89 15.64
C THR A 319 3.98 -6.37 15.40
N TYR A 320 5.12 -6.88 15.87
CA TYR A 320 5.44 -8.31 15.78
C TYR A 320 4.29 -9.19 16.29
N ALA A 321 3.74 -8.88 17.46
CA ALA A 321 2.61 -9.62 18.03
C ALA A 321 1.34 -9.53 17.16
N GLY A 322 1.04 -8.35 16.61
CA GLY A 322 -0.12 -8.14 15.74
C GLY A 322 -0.01 -8.89 14.41
N VAL A 323 1.16 -8.87 13.77
CA VAL A 323 1.41 -9.60 12.53
C VAL A 323 1.40 -11.11 12.76
N LYS A 324 2.00 -11.58 13.87
CA LYS A 324 1.98 -13.00 14.26
C LYS A 324 0.55 -13.50 14.48
N ASP A 325 -0.27 -12.76 15.24
CA ASP A 325 -1.67 -13.11 15.50
C ASP A 325 -2.51 -13.13 14.21
N LEU A 326 -2.33 -12.13 13.33
CA LEU A 326 -2.98 -12.08 12.03
C LEU A 326 -2.60 -13.30 11.16
N ALA A 327 -1.32 -13.65 11.12
CA ALA A 327 -0.82 -14.80 10.36
C ALA A 327 -1.36 -16.11 10.92
N ALA A 328 -1.15 -16.37 12.22
CA ALA A 328 -1.56 -17.60 12.88
C ALA A 328 -3.09 -17.81 12.81
N SER A 329 -3.88 -16.76 13.03
CA SER A 329 -5.35 -16.85 12.91
C SER A 329 -5.81 -17.14 11.48
N THR A 330 -5.11 -16.62 10.49
CA THR A 330 -5.40 -16.87 9.07
C THR A 330 -5.03 -18.29 8.66
N GLU A 331 -3.87 -18.78 9.10
CA GLU A 331 -3.40 -20.14 8.86
C GLU A 331 -4.30 -21.18 9.53
N VAL A 332 -4.69 -20.98 10.79
CA VAL A 332 -5.66 -21.83 11.50
C VAL A 332 -7.02 -21.83 10.80
N ALA A 333 -7.49 -20.66 10.35
CA ALA A 333 -8.75 -20.57 9.60
C ALA A 333 -8.67 -21.30 8.24
N PHE A 334 -7.51 -21.26 7.58
CA PHE A 334 -7.25 -22.00 6.36
C PHE A 334 -7.26 -23.51 6.61
N GLN A 335 -6.51 -23.99 7.61
CA GLN A 335 -6.44 -25.41 7.98
C GLN A 335 -7.84 -25.99 8.29
N ALA A 336 -8.59 -25.32 9.17
CA ALA A 336 -9.91 -25.79 9.55
C ALA A 336 -10.90 -25.88 8.36
N ARG A 337 -10.79 -24.97 7.39
CA ARG A 337 -11.60 -25.01 6.16
C ARG A 337 -11.08 -26.05 5.17
N TYR A 338 -9.77 -26.17 5.05
CA TYR A 338 -9.11 -27.13 4.17
C TYR A 338 -9.49 -28.57 4.55
N ASP A 339 -9.44 -28.91 5.84
CA ASP A 339 -9.82 -30.25 6.33
C ASP A 339 -11.27 -30.60 6.00
N TYR A 340 -12.17 -29.62 6.20
CA TYR A 340 -13.58 -29.79 5.87
C TYR A 340 -13.79 -30.03 4.37
N GLU A 341 -13.24 -29.17 3.52
CA GLU A 341 -13.38 -29.26 2.06
C GLU A 341 -12.69 -30.51 1.50
N LEU A 342 -11.52 -30.89 2.02
CA LEU A 342 -10.82 -32.12 1.65
C LEU A 342 -11.67 -33.34 1.99
N SER A 343 -12.37 -33.35 3.14
CA SER A 343 -13.28 -34.44 3.49
C SER A 343 -14.43 -34.60 2.48
N GLU A 344 -14.95 -33.50 1.93
CA GLU A 344 -16.00 -33.51 0.91
C GLU A 344 -15.45 -33.98 -0.45
N ILE A 345 -14.25 -33.55 -0.83
CA ILE A 345 -13.57 -34.05 -2.04
C ILE A 345 -13.29 -35.56 -1.91
N ASN A 346 -12.87 -36.04 -0.74
CA ASN A 346 -12.62 -37.47 -0.50
C ASN A 346 -13.90 -38.31 -0.63
N LYS A 347 -15.06 -37.80 -0.15
CA LYS A 347 -16.36 -38.45 -0.37
C LYS A 347 -16.71 -38.55 -1.86
N LYS A 348 -16.45 -37.48 -2.62
CA LYS A 348 -16.66 -37.46 -4.09
C LYS A 348 -15.71 -38.42 -4.83
N LYS A 349 -14.44 -38.53 -4.39
CA LYS A 349 -13.49 -39.54 -4.89
C LYS A 349 -14.04 -40.96 -4.66
N ALA A 350 -14.53 -41.24 -3.45
CA ALA A 350 -15.15 -42.53 -3.13
C ALA A 350 -16.44 -42.81 -3.91
N ALA A 351 -17.19 -41.78 -4.30
CA ALA A 351 -18.38 -41.88 -5.14
C ALA A 351 -18.09 -42.06 -6.64
N GLY A 352 -16.82 -41.91 -7.06
CA GLY A 352 -16.40 -42.05 -8.46
C GLY A 352 -16.51 -40.76 -9.30
N ASP A 353 -16.72 -39.60 -8.66
CA ASP A 353 -16.86 -38.31 -9.35
C ASP A 353 -15.52 -37.82 -9.96
N TYR A 354 -14.39 -38.35 -9.49
CA TYR A 354 -13.05 -38.09 -10.02
C TYR A 354 -12.51 -39.38 -10.67
N PRO A 355 -12.62 -39.52 -12.00
CA PRO A 355 -12.30 -40.75 -12.71
C PRO A 355 -10.79 -41.01 -12.82
N THR A 356 -9.95 -39.98 -12.64
CA THR A 356 -8.49 -40.10 -12.65
C THR A 356 -7.87 -39.43 -11.42
N GLU A 357 -6.67 -39.88 -11.04
CA GLU A 357 -5.93 -39.25 -9.93
C GLU A 357 -5.61 -37.78 -10.25
N ALA A 358 -5.34 -37.46 -11.52
CA ALA A 358 -5.11 -36.09 -11.96
C ALA A 358 -6.33 -35.17 -11.76
N ASP A 359 -7.55 -35.69 -11.92
CA ASP A 359 -8.78 -34.92 -11.68
C ASP A 359 -8.98 -34.64 -10.19
N TYR A 360 -8.62 -35.60 -9.33
CA TYR A 360 -8.66 -35.45 -7.88
C TYR A 360 -7.64 -34.41 -7.38
N GLU A 361 -6.38 -34.51 -7.83
CA GLU A 361 -5.33 -33.54 -7.52
C GLU A 361 -5.68 -32.12 -7.99
N LYS A 362 -6.28 -32.00 -9.19
CA LYS A 362 -6.74 -30.72 -9.71
C LYS A 362 -7.89 -30.14 -8.87
N ALA A 363 -8.79 -30.96 -8.36
CA ALA A 363 -9.88 -30.51 -7.49
C ALA A 363 -9.32 -29.97 -6.16
N ILE A 364 -8.34 -30.64 -5.55
CA ILE A 364 -7.64 -30.16 -4.35
C ILE A 364 -6.91 -28.85 -4.63
N ALA A 365 -6.14 -28.77 -5.71
CA ALA A 365 -5.42 -27.55 -6.08
C ALA A 365 -6.37 -26.35 -6.31
N THR A 366 -7.52 -26.59 -6.95
CA THR A 366 -8.55 -25.56 -7.17
C THR A 366 -9.19 -25.12 -5.86
N MET A 367 -9.54 -26.06 -4.99
CA MET A 367 -10.09 -25.79 -3.66
C MET A 367 -9.11 -24.97 -2.81
N ARG A 368 -7.83 -25.37 -2.79
CA ARG A 368 -6.75 -24.67 -2.08
C ARG A 368 -6.62 -23.23 -2.57
N SER A 369 -6.58 -23.03 -3.90
CA SER A 369 -6.52 -21.70 -4.51
C SER A 369 -7.72 -20.82 -4.14
N ASN A 370 -8.93 -21.38 -4.11
CA ASN A 370 -10.14 -20.65 -3.73
C ASN A 370 -10.11 -20.27 -2.25
N LEU A 371 -9.74 -21.18 -1.35
CA LEU A 371 -9.62 -20.89 0.08
C LEU A 371 -8.58 -19.81 0.35
N THR A 372 -7.42 -19.87 -0.32
CA THR A 372 -6.40 -18.81 -0.22
C THR A 372 -6.98 -17.47 -0.66
N SER A 373 -7.66 -17.44 -1.81
CA SER A 373 -8.32 -16.21 -2.29
C SER A 373 -9.33 -15.69 -1.28
N ASP A 374 -10.26 -16.52 -0.80
CA ASP A 374 -11.34 -16.10 0.10
C ASP A 374 -10.82 -15.54 1.44
N LEU A 375 -9.70 -16.06 1.94
CA LEU A 375 -9.10 -15.61 3.20
C LEU A 375 -8.20 -14.39 3.05
N SER A 376 -7.59 -14.20 1.88
CA SER A 376 -6.62 -13.13 1.64
C SER A 376 -7.06 -12.07 0.61
N GLN A 377 -8.29 -12.11 0.11
CA GLN A 377 -8.77 -11.14 -0.87
C GLN A 377 -8.84 -9.74 -0.25
N SER A 378 -8.42 -8.74 -1.01
CA SER A 378 -8.47 -7.36 -0.56
C SER A 378 -9.90 -6.83 -0.51
N LEU A 379 -10.12 -5.81 0.33
CA LEU A 379 -11.45 -5.18 0.46
C LEU A 379 -11.95 -4.72 -0.91
N LEU A 380 -11.13 -3.99 -1.67
CA LEU A 380 -11.52 -3.45 -2.97
C LEU A 380 -11.78 -4.56 -3.99
N ALA A 381 -11.00 -5.64 -3.94
CA ALA A 381 -11.20 -6.79 -4.83
C ALA A 381 -12.47 -7.60 -4.48
N SER A 382 -12.94 -7.56 -3.23
CA SER A 382 -14.16 -8.24 -2.79
C SER A 382 -15.46 -7.49 -3.15
N LEU A 383 -15.36 -6.22 -3.56
CA LEU A 383 -16.50 -5.37 -3.90
C LEU A 383 -16.74 -5.33 -5.42
N PRO A 384 -17.98 -5.06 -5.87
CA PRO A 384 -18.24 -4.73 -7.28
C PRO A 384 -17.36 -3.56 -7.74
N THR A 385 -16.87 -3.61 -8.97
CA THR A 385 -15.87 -2.68 -9.50
C THR A 385 -16.29 -1.21 -9.35
N GLU A 386 -17.57 -0.90 -9.57
CA GLU A 386 -18.11 0.46 -9.43
C GLU A 386 -18.11 0.96 -7.97
N VAL A 387 -18.34 0.06 -7.01
CA VAL A 387 -18.32 0.39 -5.58
C VAL A 387 -16.87 0.56 -5.11
N ALA A 388 -15.98 -0.33 -5.54
CA ALA A 388 -14.55 -0.27 -5.23
C ALA A 388 -13.92 1.04 -5.76
N SER A 389 -14.17 1.39 -7.03
CA SER A 389 -13.65 2.62 -7.62
C SER A 389 -14.19 3.86 -6.93
N ALA A 390 -15.48 3.86 -6.54
CA ALA A 390 -16.07 4.99 -5.84
C ALA A 390 -15.47 5.18 -4.43
N ILE A 391 -15.21 4.09 -3.70
CA ILE A 391 -14.59 4.13 -2.38
C ILE A 391 -13.12 4.60 -2.48
N GLU A 392 -12.39 4.12 -3.50
CA GLU A 392 -11.03 4.56 -3.78
C GLU A 392 -10.99 6.06 -4.15
N ASP A 393 -11.86 6.50 -5.06
CA ASP A 393 -11.98 7.91 -5.47
C ASP A 393 -12.23 8.81 -4.24
N VAL A 394 -13.13 8.40 -3.33
CA VAL A 394 -13.45 9.16 -2.10
C VAL A 394 -12.28 9.17 -1.11
N GLY A 395 -11.61 8.03 -0.93
CA GLY A 395 -10.45 7.91 -0.02
C GLY A 395 -9.26 8.75 -0.47
N GLN A 396 -9.09 8.98 -1.78
CA GLN A 396 -7.99 9.78 -2.33
C GLN A 396 -8.34 11.27 -2.49
N MET A 397 -9.61 11.66 -2.34
CA MET A 397 -10.06 13.01 -2.65
C MET A 397 -9.71 14.02 -1.53
N ASP A 398 -9.13 15.16 -1.92
CA ASP A 398 -9.07 16.34 -1.06
C ASP A 398 -10.43 17.06 -1.08
N LEU A 399 -11.34 16.60 -0.21
CA LEU A 399 -12.70 17.13 -0.10
C LEU A 399 -12.71 18.62 0.29
N TYR A 400 -11.74 19.07 1.09
CA TYR A 400 -11.66 20.47 1.49
C TYR A 400 -11.30 21.35 0.29
N SER A 401 -10.27 20.98 -0.47
CA SER A 401 -9.89 21.67 -1.70
C SER A 401 -10.98 21.60 -2.78
N LEU A 402 -11.72 20.49 -2.87
CA LEU A 402 -12.87 20.38 -3.76
C LEU A 402 -13.97 21.38 -3.39
N ILE A 403 -14.41 21.39 -2.13
CA ILE A 403 -15.53 22.23 -1.67
C ILE A 403 -15.14 23.71 -1.70
N VAL A 404 -14.01 24.07 -1.11
CA VAL A 404 -13.58 25.48 -1.03
C VAL A 404 -13.10 25.95 -2.40
N GLY A 405 -12.18 25.22 -3.03
CA GLY A 405 -11.59 25.63 -4.29
C GLY A 405 -12.56 25.53 -5.47
N SER A 406 -13.08 24.33 -5.75
CA SER A 406 -13.83 24.09 -6.99
C SER A 406 -15.32 24.43 -6.86
N VAL A 407 -15.97 24.13 -5.73
CA VAL A 407 -17.42 24.40 -5.58
C VAL A 407 -17.66 25.86 -5.20
N PHE A 408 -16.96 26.39 -4.20
CA PHE A 408 -17.17 27.79 -3.81
C PHE A 408 -16.60 28.76 -4.85
N PHE A 409 -15.28 28.77 -5.09
CA PHE A 409 -14.67 29.81 -5.93
C PHE A 409 -15.00 29.72 -7.43
N LYS A 410 -15.42 28.57 -7.98
CA LYS A 410 -15.86 28.50 -9.40
C LYS A 410 -17.36 28.65 -9.61
N ILE A 411 -18.17 28.41 -8.58
CA ILE A 411 -19.63 28.38 -8.72
C ILE A 411 -20.27 29.37 -7.76
N ALA A 412 -20.37 29.00 -6.48
CA ALA A 412 -21.20 29.74 -5.54
C ALA A 412 -20.71 31.17 -5.33
N GLY A 413 -19.39 31.34 -5.18
CA GLY A 413 -18.78 32.63 -4.93
C GLY A 413 -18.61 33.53 -6.16
N LEU A 414 -18.83 33.01 -7.37
CA LEU A 414 -18.92 33.85 -8.57
C LEU A 414 -20.34 34.31 -8.86
N LEU A 415 -21.37 33.67 -8.27
CA LEU A 415 -22.76 33.95 -8.57
C LEU A 415 -23.16 35.41 -8.26
N LEU A 416 -22.99 35.87 -7.01
CA LEU A 416 -23.35 37.25 -6.64
C LEU A 416 -22.45 38.30 -7.32
N PRO A 417 -21.13 38.09 -7.43
CA PRO A 417 -20.27 39.03 -8.12
C PRO A 417 -20.51 39.13 -9.64
N ILE A 418 -20.96 38.06 -10.31
CA ILE A 418 -21.43 38.13 -11.71
C ILE A 418 -22.66 39.05 -11.79
N ILE A 419 -23.63 38.88 -10.90
CA ILE A 419 -24.83 39.72 -10.84
C ILE A 419 -24.45 41.20 -10.63
N TYR A 420 -23.52 41.48 -9.71
CA TYR A 420 -22.97 42.82 -9.51
C TYR A 420 -22.40 43.39 -10.82
N THR A 421 -21.58 42.59 -11.51
CA THR A 421 -20.87 43.01 -12.73
C THR A 421 -21.84 43.35 -13.86
N ILE A 422 -22.90 42.56 -14.03
CA ILE A 422 -23.95 42.81 -15.03
C ILE A 422 -24.65 44.14 -14.74
N MET A 423 -25.09 44.34 -13.49
CA MET A 423 -25.81 45.56 -13.10
C MET A 423 -24.92 46.80 -13.13
N ALA A 424 -23.72 46.73 -12.54
CA ALA A 424 -22.79 47.84 -12.46
C ALA A 424 -22.33 48.28 -13.86
N SER A 425 -21.96 47.33 -14.72
CA SER A 425 -21.57 47.65 -16.11
C SER A 425 -22.69 48.35 -16.90
N ASN A 426 -23.93 47.88 -16.74
CA ASN A 426 -25.08 48.50 -17.38
C ASN A 426 -25.37 49.91 -16.83
N ASN A 427 -25.31 50.09 -15.50
CA ASN A 427 -25.53 51.38 -14.84
C ASN A 427 -24.47 52.43 -15.18
N LEU A 428 -23.25 51.99 -15.51
CA LEU A 428 -22.15 52.88 -15.86
C LEU A 428 -22.30 53.49 -17.25
N ILE A 429 -22.77 52.75 -18.26
CA ILE A 429 -22.84 53.25 -19.64
C ILE A 429 -24.27 53.17 -20.19
N ALA A 430 -24.77 51.98 -20.53
CA ALA A 430 -26.02 51.80 -21.27
C ALA A 430 -27.23 52.46 -20.60
N SER A 431 -27.36 52.37 -19.27
CA SER A 431 -28.45 53.01 -18.52
C SER A 431 -28.42 54.54 -18.61
N GLN A 432 -27.23 55.14 -18.64
CA GLN A 432 -27.08 56.59 -18.79
C GLN A 432 -27.43 57.06 -20.20
N VAL A 433 -27.15 56.24 -21.22
CA VAL A 433 -27.51 56.51 -22.61
C VAL A 433 -29.02 56.36 -22.82
N ASP A 434 -29.61 55.26 -22.36
CA ASP A 434 -31.04 54.94 -22.51
C ASP A 434 -31.96 55.94 -21.80
N SER A 435 -31.51 56.45 -20.63
CA SER A 435 -32.24 57.49 -19.87
C SER A 435 -32.01 58.92 -20.38
N GLY A 436 -31.15 59.13 -21.38
CA GLY A 436 -30.71 60.45 -21.84
C GLY A 436 -29.81 61.20 -20.83
N SER A 437 -29.54 60.64 -19.65
CA SER A 437 -28.75 61.32 -18.62
C SER A 437 -27.28 61.52 -19.01
N MET A 438 -26.78 60.77 -19.99
CA MET A 438 -25.46 60.94 -20.59
C MET A 438 -25.30 62.30 -21.29
N ALA A 439 -26.38 62.89 -21.80
CA ALA A 439 -26.35 64.23 -22.40
C ALA A 439 -25.88 65.29 -21.38
N TYR A 440 -26.40 65.23 -20.14
CA TYR A 440 -26.02 66.17 -19.08
C TYR A 440 -24.53 66.07 -18.73
N VAL A 441 -23.97 64.86 -18.68
CA VAL A 441 -22.55 64.65 -18.42
C VAL A 441 -21.69 65.25 -19.53
N LEU A 442 -22.08 65.09 -20.79
CA LEU A 442 -21.35 65.63 -21.93
C LEU A 442 -21.46 67.17 -22.04
N SER A 443 -22.58 67.75 -21.62
CA SER A 443 -22.79 69.21 -21.59
C SER A 443 -21.88 69.95 -20.59
N THR A 444 -21.27 69.25 -19.63
CA THR A 444 -20.29 69.83 -18.69
C THR A 444 -18.88 70.00 -19.29
N GLY A 445 -18.71 69.78 -20.61
CA GLY A 445 -17.41 69.88 -21.29
C GLY A 445 -16.50 68.66 -21.11
N THR A 446 -17.01 67.56 -20.54
CA THR A 446 -16.25 66.32 -20.37
C THR A 446 -16.19 65.52 -21.69
N LYS A 447 -14.99 65.10 -22.09
CA LYS A 447 -14.80 64.29 -23.31
C LYS A 447 -15.33 62.87 -23.11
N ARG A 448 -15.99 62.28 -24.12
CA ARG A 448 -16.45 60.87 -24.12
C ARG A 448 -15.36 59.88 -23.70
N LYS A 449 -14.13 60.05 -24.19
CA LYS A 449 -12.97 59.22 -23.80
C LYS A 449 -12.67 59.29 -22.29
N SER A 450 -12.91 60.43 -21.66
CA SER A 450 -12.72 60.61 -20.21
C SER A 450 -13.80 59.92 -19.39
N VAL A 451 -15.05 59.95 -19.87
CA VAL A 451 -16.20 59.29 -19.22
C VAL A 451 -15.96 57.78 -19.18
N VAL A 452 -15.74 57.16 -20.34
CA VAL A 452 -15.61 55.70 -20.45
C VAL A 452 -14.38 55.19 -19.71
N PHE A 453 -13.24 55.88 -19.82
CA PHE A 453 -12.03 55.50 -19.08
C PHE A 453 -12.25 55.53 -17.57
N THR A 454 -12.91 56.57 -17.04
CA THR A 454 -13.18 56.67 -15.61
C THR A 454 -14.12 55.57 -15.12
N GLN A 455 -15.13 55.24 -15.91
CA GLN A 455 -16.11 54.20 -15.59
C GLN A 455 -15.51 52.78 -15.70
N ALA A 456 -14.64 52.54 -16.69
CA ALA A 456 -13.87 51.30 -16.79
C ALA A 456 -12.94 51.13 -15.58
N CYS A 457 -12.20 52.18 -15.19
CA CYS A 457 -11.36 52.15 -13.99
C CYS A 457 -12.18 51.88 -12.72
N PHE A 458 -13.37 52.48 -12.59
CA PHE A 458 -14.25 52.21 -11.45
C PHE A 458 -14.66 50.74 -11.37
N LEU A 459 -15.10 50.14 -12.48
CA LEU A 459 -15.53 48.73 -12.48
C LEU A 459 -14.38 47.78 -12.18
N ALA A 460 -13.20 48.00 -12.76
CA ALA A 460 -12.02 47.18 -12.48
C ALA A 460 -11.56 47.30 -11.01
N LEU A 461 -11.52 48.52 -10.47
CA LEU A 461 -11.11 48.77 -9.08
C LEU A 461 -12.14 48.27 -8.06
N SER A 462 -13.44 48.35 -8.36
CA SER A 462 -14.47 47.83 -7.45
C SER A 462 -14.41 46.31 -7.34
N LEU A 463 -14.13 45.61 -8.45
CA LEU A 463 -13.89 44.17 -8.42
C LEU A 463 -12.61 43.81 -7.66
N LEU A 464 -11.52 44.54 -7.88
CA LEU A 464 -10.27 44.33 -7.15
C LEU A 464 -10.46 44.52 -5.64
N ALA A 465 -11.18 45.57 -5.23
CA ALA A 465 -11.52 45.80 -3.83
C ALA A 465 -12.38 44.68 -3.23
N MET A 466 -13.38 44.17 -3.98
CA MET A 466 -14.23 43.07 -3.54
C MET A 466 -13.41 41.81 -3.26
N PHE A 467 -12.53 41.42 -4.19
CA PHE A 467 -11.67 40.25 -4.00
C PHE A 467 -10.54 40.43 -3.00
N THR A 468 -10.17 41.69 -2.69
CA THR A 468 -9.26 41.98 -1.58
C THR A 468 -9.97 41.68 -0.25
N CYS A 469 -11.27 42.00 -0.12
CA CYS A 469 -12.08 41.62 1.04
C CYS A 469 -12.23 40.09 1.15
N THR A 470 -12.54 39.39 0.05
CA THR A 470 -12.63 37.92 0.08
C THR A 470 -11.29 37.26 0.40
N LEU A 471 -10.19 37.80 -0.11
CA LEU A 471 -8.84 37.33 0.21
C LEU A 471 -8.58 37.44 1.71
N ILE A 472 -8.82 38.61 2.31
CA ILE A 472 -8.66 38.81 3.75
C ILE A 472 -9.54 37.84 4.53
N THR A 473 -10.81 37.69 4.15
CA THR A 473 -11.73 36.72 4.77
C THR A 473 -11.18 35.29 4.68
N SER A 474 -10.72 34.85 3.50
CA SER A 474 -10.15 33.50 3.35
C SER A 474 -8.93 33.27 4.22
N CYS A 475 -8.04 34.25 4.35
CA CYS A 475 -6.87 34.17 5.23
C CYS A 475 -7.26 34.11 6.71
N ILE A 476 -8.26 34.88 7.13
CA ILE A 476 -8.78 34.85 8.50
C ILE A 476 -9.44 33.50 8.80
N CYS A 477 -10.33 33.02 7.94
CA CYS A 477 -10.99 31.73 8.11
C CYS A 477 -9.96 30.59 8.16
N TRP A 478 -8.97 30.61 7.28
CA TRP A 478 -7.87 29.64 7.30
C TRP A 478 -7.07 29.66 8.61
N SER A 479 -6.86 30.84 9.23
CA SER A 479 -6.17 30.92 10.52
C SER A 479 -6.96 30.33 11.69
N VAL A 480 -8.29 30.28 11.58
CA VAL A 480 -9.20 29.76 12.63
C VAL A 480 -9.42 28.26 12.47
N VAL A 481 -9.35 27.75 11.24
CA VAL A 481 -9.61 26.36 10.92
C VAL A 481 -8.30 25.56 10.89
N SER A 482 -8.15 24.63 11.83
CA SER A 482 -7.03 23.68 11.85
C SER A 482 -7.31 22.50 10.92
N VAL A 483 -7.10 22.65 9.61
CA VAL A 483 -7.14 21.50 8.68
C VAL A 483 -5.74 20.91 8.53
N SER A 484 -5.52 19.75 9.13
CA SER A 484 -4.38 18.88 8.85
C SER A 484 -4.66 18.09 7.57
N ASN A 485 -3.70 18.02 6.64
CA ASN A 485 -3.78 17.26 5.37
C ASN A 485 -4.66 17.85 4.25
N THR A 486 -4.39 19.10 3.84
CA THR A 486 -4.97 19.62 2.57
C THR A 486 -3.91 20.16 1.64
N GLY A 487 -4.21 20.14 0.35
CA GLY A 487 -3.44 20.82 -0.68
C GLY A 487 -3.55 22.35 -0.60
N LEU A 488 -4.26 22.94 0.35
CA LEU A 488 -4.36 24.39 0.46
C LEU A 488 -3.34 24.96 1.44
N ASN A 489 -2.77 26.11 1.07
CA ASN A 489 -1.94 26.93 1.93
C ASN A 489 -2.26 28.40 1.66
N TYR A 490 -1.73 29.31 2.48
CA TYR A 490 -1.95 30.75 2.30
C TYR A 490 -1.61 31.23 0.87
N GLY A 491 -0.53 30.72 0.27
CA GLY A 491 -0.14 31.07 -1.10
C GLY A 491 -1.14 30.61 -2.16
N ARG A 492 -1.62 29.37 -2.05
CA ARG A 492 -2.62 28.77 -2.95
C ARG A 492 -3.97 29.46 -2.78
N LEU A 493 -4.37 29.83 -1.56
CA LEU A 493 -5.57 30.64 -1.32
C LEU A 493 -5.47 32.03 -1.97
N CYS A 494 -4.31 32.68 -1.91
CA CYS A 494 -4.07 33.93 -2.65
C CYS A 494 -4.24 33.75 -4.15
N LEU A 495 -3.68 32.67 -4.72
CA LEU A 495 -3.79 32.36 -6.15
C LEU A 495 -5.24 32.04 -6.56
N ILE A 496 -5.99 31.30 -5.74
CA ILE A 496 -7.41 31.01 -6.00
C ILE A 496 -8.24 32.30 -6.02
N ASN A 497 -8.05 33.19 -5.04
CA ASN A 497 -8.73 34.51 -5.05
C ASN A 497 -8.32 35.35 -6.26
N LEU A 498 -7.04 35.31 -6.67
CA LEU A 498 -6.55 36.01 -7.85
C LEU A 498 -7.20 35.45 -9.13
N GLY A 499 -7.27 34.13 -9.30
CA GLY A 499 -7.93 33.50 -10.43
C GLY A 499 -9.43 33.83 -10.49
N ALA A 500 -10.12 33.80 -9.35
CA ALA A 500 -11.52 34.22 -9.26
C ALA A 500 -11.72 35.70 -9.64
N PHE A 501 -10.81 36.58 -9.22
CA PHE A 501 -10.78 37.97 -9.66
C PHE A 501 -10.59 38.09 -11.18
N LEU A 502 -9.67 37.32 -11.77
CA LEU A 502 -9.40 37.35 -13.22
C LEU A 502 -10.59 36.87 -14.04
N VAL A 503 -11.33 35.85 -13.58
CA VAL A 503 -12.58 35.42 -14.21
C VAL A 503 -13.59 36.55 -14.23
N LEU A 504 -13.83 37.20 -13.09
CA LEU A 504 -14.75 38.34 -13.07
C LEU A 504 -14.23 39.52 -13.86
N PHE A 505 -12.93 39.76 -13.88
CA PHE A 505 -12.35 40.79 -14.70
C PHE A 505 -12.64 40.53 -16.19
N ALA A 506 -12.52 39.28 -16.66
CA ALA A 506 -12.89 38.87 -18.01
C ALA A 506 -14.39 39.08 -18.30
N ILE A 507 -15.26 38.58 -17.42
CA ILE A 507 -16.72 38.73 -17.53
C ILE A 507 -17.13 40.21 -17.47
N SER A 508 -16.44 41.02 -16.66
CA SER A 508 -16.69 42.46 -16.57
C SER A 508 -16.28 43.20 -17.83
N GLY A 509 -15.17 42.82 -18.45
CA GLY A 509 -14.76 43.35 -19.76
C GLY A 509 -15.80 43.05 -20.84
N LEU A 510 -16.35 41.82 -20.85
CA LEU A 510 -17.44 41.44 -21.77
C LEU A 510 -18.72 42.24 -21.54
N ASN A 511 -19.17 42.33 -20.28
CA ASN A 511 -20.35 43.13 -19.91
C ASN A 511 -20.15 44.61 -20.20
N PHE A 512 -18.94 45.14 -20.03
CA PHE A 512 -18.61 46.53 -20.33
C PHE A 512 -18.61 46.81 -21.83
N PHE A 513 -18.08 45.86 -22.62
CA PHE A 513 -18.15 45.90 -24.07
C PHE A 513 -19.60 45.95 -24.58
N THR A 514 -20.47 45.04 -24.11
CA THR A 514 -21.88 45.03 -24.53
C THR A 514 -22.62 46.29 -24.10
N SER A 515 -22.33 46.80 -22.89
CA SER A 515 -22.88 48.06 -22.38
C SER A 515 -22.47 49.27 -23.23
N CYS A 516 -21.24 49.28 -23.74
CA CYS A 516 -20.78 50.31 -24.68
C CYS A 516 -21.40 50.17 -26.07
N TYR A 517 -21.69 48.93 -26.50
CA TYR A 517 -22.17 48.63 -27.85
C TYR A 517 -23.65 48.97 -28.05
N PHE A 518 -24.52 48.62 -27.09
CA PHE A 518 -25.97 48.81 -27.22
C PHE A 518 -26.44 50.12 -26.59
N ASP A 519 -27.43 50.79 -27.20
CA ASP A 519 -28.04 52.01 -26.65
C ASP A 519 -29.12 51.71 -25.61
N ARG A 520 -29.85 50.62 -25.79
CA ARG A 520 -30.91 50.19 -24.86
C ARG A 520 -30.37 49.25 -23.82
N THR A 521 -30.69 49.54 -22.56
CA THR A 521 -30.39 48.73 -21.38
C THR A 521 -30.85 47.29 -21.55
N LYS A 522 -32.05 47.08 -22.12
CA LYS A 522 -32.61 45.76 -22.40
C LYS A 522 -31.68 44.87 -23.25
N ASN A 523 -31.07 45.43 -24.29
CA ASN A 523 -30.23 44.67 -25.22
C ASN A 523 -28.83 44.42 -24.63
N SER A 524 -28.28 45.40 -23.92
CA SER A 524 -27.00 45.27 -23.20
C SER A 524 -27.05 44.13 -22.17
N MET A 525 -28.08 44.13 -21.31
CA MET A 525 -28.24 43.11 -20.28
C MET A 525 -28.59 41.73 -20.85
N ALA A 526 -29.40 41.68 -21.92
CA ALA A 526 -29.75 40.40 -22.55
C ALA A 526 -28.53 39.67 -23.12
N LEU A 527 -27.62 40.38 -23.80
CA LEU A 527 -26.43 39.77 -24.39
C LEU A 527 -25.28 39.60 -23.39
N GLY A 528 -24.86 40.67 -22.70
CA GLY A 528 -23.76 40.59 -21.75
C GLY A 528 -24.11 39.73 -20.54
N GLY A 529 -25.26 40.03 -19.92
CA GLY A 529 -25.75 39.28 -18.77
C GLY A 529 -26.14 37.85 -19.13
N GLY A 530 -26.85 37.66 -20.24
CA GLY A 530 -27.21 36.32 -20.73
C GLY A 530 -25.99 35.44 -20.97
N LEU A 531 -24.95 35.96 -21.62
CA LEU A 531 -23.70 35.22 -21.85
C LEU A 531 -22.96 34.93 -20.54
N SER A 532 -22.93 35.88 -19.61
CA SER A 532 -22.30 35.70 -18.28
C SER A 532 -22.98 34.58 -17.49
N ILE A 533 -24.31 34.54 -17.47
CA ILE A 533 -25.08 33.48 -16.80
C ILE A 533 -24.95 32.15 -17.53
N PHE A 534 -24.91 32.16 -18.86
CA PHE A 534 -24.67 30.95 -19.65
C PHE A 534 -23.32 30.31 -19.31
N PHE A 535 -22.24 31.10 -19.19
CA PHE A 535 -20.95 30.59 -18.74
C PHE A 535 -21.03 29.98 -17.34
N LEU A 536 -21.73 30.60 -16.40
CA LEU A 536 -21.91 30.05 -15.06
C LEU A 536 -22.66 28.71 -15.07
N VAL A 537 -23.80 28.63 -15.77
CA VAL A 537 -24.59 27.38 -15.88
C VAL A 537 -23.79 26.28 -16.57
N ALA A 538 -23.05 26.60 -17.63
CA ALA A 538 -22.17 25.65 -18.30
C ALA A 538 -21.09 25.12 -17.34
N THR A 539 -20.50 25.96 -16.50
CA THR A 539 -19.53 25.51 -15.47
C THR A 539 -20.17 24.62 -14.42
N ILE A 540 -21.39 24.91 -13.98
CA ILE A 540 -22.12 24.07 -13.00
C ILE A 540 -22.34 22.67 -13.58
N LEU A 541 -22.83 22.58 -14.81
CA LEU A 541 -23.03 21.30 -15.49
C LEU A 541 -21.68 20.59 -15.73
N GLY A 542 -20.68 21.35 -16.19
CA GLY A 542 -19.34 20.83 -16.47
C GLY A 542 -18.61 20.27 -15.26
N LEU A 543 -18.89 20.76 -14.05
CA LEU A 543 -18.33 20.21 -12.82
C LEU A 543 -18.72 18.74 -12.62
N PHE A 544 -19.98 18.37 -12.87
CA PHE A 544 -20.44 16.97 -12.78
C PHE A 544 -19.88 16.07 -13.88
N GLY A 545 -19.23 16.62 -14.90
CA GLY A 545 -18.44 15.84 -15.88
C GLY A 545 -16.94 15.86 -15.62
N SER A 546 -16.48 16.57 -14.58
CA SER A 546 -15.06 16.76 -14.30
C SER A 546 -14.49 15.59 -13.50
N PRO A 547 -13.21 15.20 -13.72
CA PRO A 547 -12.54 14.15 -12.96
C PRO A 547 -12.46 14.39 -11.44
N VAL A 548 -12.70 15.62 -10.98
CA VAL A 548 -12.72 15.97 -9.54
C VAL A 548 -13.96 15.46 -8.80
N ILE A 549 -14.98 15.04 -9.53
CA ILE A 549 -16.20 14.45 -8.97
C ILE A 549 -16.04 12.92 -9.03
N PRO A 550 -16.38 12.19 -7.95
CA PRO A 550 -16.28 10.73 -7.92
C PRO A 550 -17.00 10.09 -9.11
N SER A 551 -16.41 9.02 -9.65
CA SER A 551 -16.94 8.31 -10.83
C SER A 551 -18.43 7.96 -10.73
N VAL A 552 -18.91 7.60 -9.53
CA VAL A 552 -20.31 7.24 -9.26
C VAL A 552 -21.33 8.34 -9.55
N VAL A 553 -20.94 9.61 -9.44
CA VAL A 553 -21.82 10.78 -9.68
C VAL A 553 -21.37 11.58 -10.91
N ARG A 554 -20.36 11.10 -11.63
CA ARG A 554 -19.80 11.76 -12.81
C ARG A 554 -20.57 11.36 -14.07
N PHE A 555 -20.94 12.34 -14.87
CA PHE A 555 -21.55 12.13 -16.17
C PHE A 555 -20.64 12.69 -17.27
N ASP A 556 -19.93 11.81 -17.98
CA ASP A 556 -18.91 12.20 -18.98
C ASP A 556 -19.46 13.12 -20.08
N ALA A 557 -20.73 12.94 -20.46
CA ALA A 557 -21.40 13.81 -21.43
C ALA A 557 -21.45 15.29 -21.00
N LEU A 558 -21.48 15.57 -19.69
CA LEU A 558 -21.50 16.92 -19.15
C LEU A 558 -20.13 17.60 -19.23
N ASN A 559 -19.03 16.86 -19.41
CA ASN A 559 -17.70 17.44 -19.58
C ASN A 559 -17.62 18.35 -20.83
N ASN A 560 -18.49 18.13 -21.82
CA ASN A 560 -18.59 19.00 -22.99
C ASN A 560 -18.87 20.47 -22.64
N PHE A 561 -19.59 20.73 -21.54
CA PHE A 561 -19.86 22.10 -21.09
C PHE A 561 -18.59 22.83 -20.61
N ASN A 562 -17.55 22.10 -20.21
CA ASN A 562 -16.30 22.71 -19.76
C ASN A 562 -15.55 23.42 -20.90
N TYR A 563 -15.79 23.07 -22.17
CA TYR A 563 -15.16 23.71 -23.32
C TYR A 563 -15.85 25.00 -23.77
N VAL A 564 -17.05 25.29 -23.27
CA VAL A 564 -17.90 26.39 -23.75
C VAL A 564 -17.93 27.57 -22.76
N SER A 565 -17.52 27.35 -21.51
CA SER A 565 -17.44 28.39 -20.48
C SER A 565 -16.08 29.08 -20.44
N ILE A 566 -16.04 30.39 -20.23
CA ILE A 566 -14.77 31.09 -19.94
C ILE A 566 -14.28 30.81 -18.51
N ILE A 567 -15.20 30.46 -17.58
CA ILE A 567 -14.89 30.24 -16.17
C ILE A 567 -14.03 28.99 -16.00
N THR A 568 -14.08 28.01 -16.90
CA THR A 568 -13.24 26.81 -16.82
C THR A 568 -11.76 27.05 -17.07
N LEU A 569 -11.38 28.22 -17.62
CA LEU A 569 -9.99 28.65 -17.64
C LEU A 569 -9.44 28.87 -16.23
N PHE A 570 -10.30 29.14 -15.24
CA PHE A 570 -9.87 29.17 -13.85
C PHE A 570 -9.57 27.77 -13.35
N ASP A 571 -8.28 27.42 -13.36
CA ASP A 571 -7.80 26.08 -13.04
C ASP A 571 -7.38 25.96 -11.58
N VAL A 572 -8.38 25.85 -10.71
CA VAL A 572 -8.17 25.62 -9.27
C VAL A 572 -7.36 24.35 -9.00
N ILE A 573 -7.52 23.29 -9.81
CA ILE A 573 -6.82 22.02 -9.61
C ILE A 573 -5.31 22.25 -9.81
N SER A 574 -4.95 22.92 -10.91
CA SER A 574 -3.55 23.28 -11.17
C SER A 574 -2.94 24.12 -10.03
N ILE A 575 -3.73 25.02 -9.41
CA ILE A 575 -3.29 25.81 -8.27
C ILE A 575 -3.10 24.94 -7.01
N THR A 576 -4.04 24.05 -6.71
CA THR A 576 -3.97 23.15 -5.55
C THR A 576 -2.85 22.13 -5.68
N ASP A 577 -2.61 21.60 -6.88
CA ASP A 577 -1.54 20.62 -7.14
C ASP A 577 -0.16 21.29 -7.26
N GLY A 578 -0.11 22.63 -7.41
CA GLY A 578 1.14 23.39 -7.58
C GLY A 578 1.75 23.26 -8.97
N THR A 579 0.96 22.90 -9.99
CA THR A 579 1.40 22.87 -11.38
C THR A 579 1.37 24.27 -11.99
N THR A 580 2.00 24.49 -13.15
CA THR A 580 2.10 25.83 -13.78
C THR A 580 1.02 26.09 -14.84
N ALA A 581 0.09 25.15 -15.05
CA ALA A 581 -0.93 25.26 -16.09
C ALA A 581 -1.91 26.41 -15.86
N PHE A 582 -2.18 26.80 -14.61
CA PHE A 582 -3.04 27.93 -14.30
C PHE A 582 -2.51 29.26 -14.88
N ILE A 583 -1.20 29.45 -14.97
CA ILE A 583 -0.56 30.74 -15.32
C ILE A 583 -0.99 31.22 -16.71
N TRP A 584 -0.93 30.35 -17.72
CA TRP A 584 -1.29 30.73 -19.08
C TRP A 584 -2.80 30.91 -19.23
N LYS A 585 -3.62 30.13 -18.50
CA LYS A 585 -5.07 30.26 -18.51
C LYS A 585 -5.52 31.57 -17.86
N ASP A 586 -4.91 31.95 -16.74
CA ASP A 586 -5.09 33.24 -16.07
C ASP A 586 -4.64 34.41 -16.97
N ALA A 587 -3.55 34.23 -17.72
CA ALA A 587 -3.11 35.23 -18.70
C ALA A 587 -4.14 35.44 -19.83
N ILE A 588 -4.80 34.38 -20.30
CA ILE A 588 -5.91 34.49 -21.27
C ILE A 588 -7.08 35.26 -20.66
N LEU A 589 -7.47 34.95 -19.43
CA LEU A 589 -8.55 35.66 -18.73
C LEU A 589 -8.25 37.15 -18.62
N PHE A 590 -7.04 37.50 -18.20
CA PHE A 590 -6.58 38.89 -18.14
C PHE A 590 -6.64 39.58 -19.51
N ALA A 591 -6.15 38.91 -20.56
CA ALA A 591 -6.17 39.43 -21.92
C ALA A 591 -7.60 39.67 -22.44
N VAL A 592 -8.52 38.72 -22.23
CA VAL A 592 -9.92 38.84 -22.65
C VAL A 592 -10.61 40.01 -21.93
N GLY A 593 -10.41 40.15 -20.62
CA GLY A 593 -10.93 41.28 -19.85
C GLY A 593 -10.42 42.61 -20.38
N LEU A 594 -9.10 42.72 -20.57
CA LEU A 594 -8.46 43.93 -21.09
C LEU A 594 -8.98 44.30 -22.49
N LEU A 595 -9.07 43.31 -23.38
CA LEU A 595 -9.61 43.50 -24.73
C LEU A 595 -11.07 43.98 -24.68
N GLY A 596 -11.91 43.40 -23.82
CA GLY A 596 -13.29 43.84 -23.64
C GLY A 596 -13.39 45.31 -23.23
N TYR A 597 -12.61 45.75 -22.25
CA TYR A 597 -12.55 47.15 -21.83
C TYR A 597 -12.05 48.08 -22.94
N ILE A 598 -11.00 47.71 -23.66
CA ILE A 598 -10.40 48.53 -24.73
C ILE A 598 -11.37 48.65 -25.91
N VAL A 599 -11.88 47.53 -26.43
CA VAL A 599 -12.77 47.50 -27.60
C VAL A 599 -14.09 48.22 -27.27
N GLY A 600 -14.65 48.00 -26.08
CA GLY A 600 -15.82 48.73 -25.59
C GLY A 600 -15.59 50.24 -25.57
N SER A 601 -14.43 50.65 -25.03
CA SER A 601 -14.05 52.06 -24.98
C SER A 601 -13.90 52.71 -26.34
N ILE A 602 -13.23 52.03 -27.28
CA ILE A 602 -13.07 52.53 -28.66
C ILE A 602 -14.45 52.67 -29.32
N ARG A 603 -15.31 51.66 -29.19
CA ARG A 603 -16.63 51.67 -29.81
C ARG A 603 -17.48 52.84 -29.30
N PHE A 604 -17.55 53.03 -27.98
CA PHE A 604 -18.33 54.12 -27.39
C PHE A 604 -17.85 55.50 -27.84
N THR A 605 -16.54 55.70 -27.99
CA THR A 605 -16.01 57.01 -28.43
C THR A 605 -16.39 57.38 -29.85
N LYS A 606 -16.63 56.39 -30.72
CA LYS A 606 -17.00 56.58 -32.14
C LYS A 606 -18.49 56.42 -32.41
N LYS A 607 -19.28 56.07 -31.40
CA LYS A 607 -20.70 55.77 -31.53
C LYS A 607 -21.54 57.04 -31.61
N ASP A 608 -22.52 57.06 -32.50
CA ASP A 608 -23.57 58.08 -32.48
C ASP A 608 -24.52 57.76 -31.34
N LEU A 609 -24.64 58.70 -30.40
CA LEU A 609 -25.52 58.53 -29.25
C LEU A 609 -26.88 59.14 -29.62
N PRO A 610 -28.00 58.43 -29.41
CA PRO A 610 -29.34 59.00 -29.51
C PRO A 610 -29.55 59.91 -28.30
N LEU A 611 -28.98 61.11 -28.32
CA LEU A 611 -29.07 62.13 -27.27
C LEU A 611 -30.17 63.13 -27.55
#